data_AF-A0A2G1LPT9-F1
#
_entry.id   AF-A0A2G1LPT9-F1
#
_cell.length_a   1.000
_cell.length_b   1.000
_cell.length_c   1.000
_cell.angle_alpha   90.00
_cell.angle_beta   90.00
_cell.angle_gamma   90.00
#
_symmetry.space_group_name_H-M   'P 1'
#
loop_
_entity.id
_entity.type
_entity.pdbx_description
1 polymer ?
#
loop_
_entity_poly.entity_id
_entity_poly.type
_entity_poly.pdbx_seq_one_letter_code
_entity_poly.pdbx_strand_id
1 'polypeptide(L)'
;MRLIDELAARRIYYRRPLPTLPDILLIDIPPSVAGEGLALDRFYPVILETVAEAHEIEAYLFERRASLVPPSLLDRRPSALRVEEIVFARYAPPAPDWPWLQLCCWPQAYTLMVPSPNDDFARGAYTIEAFTSVEEVDAAERILLATLGPHEARHVRSQHSLGGNA
;
A
#
# COMPACT_ATOMS: atom_id res chain seq x y z
N MET A 1 -3.21 25.21 -8.17
CA MET A 1 -3.91 23.93 -8.07
C MET A 1 -3.41 23.17 -6.86
N ARG A 2 -4.25 22.44 -6.12
CA ARG A 2 -3.79 21.58 -5.01
C ARG A 2 -4.15 20.14 -5.37
N LEU A 3 -3.25 19.19 -5.13
CA LEU A 3 -3.51 17.79 -5.48
C LEU A 3 -4.72 17.25 -4.72
N ILE A 4 -4.91 17.71 -3.49
CA ILE A 4 -6.05 17.34 -2.65
C ILE A 4 -7.42 17.69 -3.24
N ASP A 5 -7.50 18.69 -4.12
CA ASP A 5 -8.76 19.09 -4.76
C ASP A 5 -8.97 18.38 -6.11
N GLU A 6 -7.93 17.73 -6.63
CA GLU A 6 -7.93 17.13 -7.97
C GLU A 6 -7.48 15.66 -7.92
N LEU A 7 -6.18 15.38 -8.08
CA LEU A 7 -5.63 14.03 -8.15
C LEU A 7 -5.96 13.17 -6.91
N ALA A 8 -5.97 13.79 -5.73
CA ALA A 8 -6.24 13.16 -4.45
C ALA A 8 -7.57 13.61 -3.81
N ALA A 9 -8.51 14.05 -4.65
CA ALA A 9 -9.85 14.46 -4.23
C ALA A 9 -10.61 13.34 -3.51
N ARG A 10 -10.45 12.10 -3.98
CA ARG A 10 -11.00 10.91 -3.34
C ARG A 10 -9.84 10.06 -2.83
N ARG A 11 -9.72 9.94 -1.51
CA ARG A 11 -8.68 9.16 -0.83
C ARG A 11 -9.20 8.61 0.49
N ILE A 12 -8.63 7.50 0.95
CA ILE A 12 -9.01 6.89 2.23
C ILE A 12 -7.80 6.25 2.92
N TYR A 13 -7.85 6.21 4.26
CA TYR A 13 -6.82 5.57 5.07
C TYR A 13 -7.21 4.14 5.41
N TYR A 14 -6.34 3.20 5.03
CA TYR A 14 -6.34 1.83 5.51
C TYR A 14 -5.45 1.76 6.75
N ARG A 15 -6.05 1.37 7.88
CA ARG A 15 -5.33 1.24 9.14
C ARG A 15 -4.53 -0.05 9.17
N ARG A 16 -3.31 0.05 9.69
CA ARG A 16 -2.39 -1.06 9.95
C ARG A 16 -3.10 -2.19 10.71
N PRO A 17 -2.97 -3.45 10.28
CA PRO A 17 -3.52 -4.59 11.02
C PRO A 17 -2.73 -4.93 12.28
N LEU A 18 -1.46 -4.49 12.36
CA LEU A 18 -0.61 -4.57 13.56
C LEU A 18 0.14 -3.25 13.76
N PRO A 19 0.50 -2.87 15.01
CA PRO A 19 1.24 -1.64 15.28
C PRO A 19 2.56 -1.50 14.51
N THR A 20 3.22 -2.63 14.22
CA THR A 20 4.51 -2.72 13.53
C THR A 20 4.41 -2.57 12.02
N LEU A 21 3.20 -2.58 11.44
CA LEU A 21 2.98 -2.44 10.01
C LEU A 21 2.58 -0.98 9.66
N PRO A 22 2.82 -0.56 8.41
CA PRO A 22 2.44 0.80 7.99
C PRO A 22 0.92 0.96 7.83
N ASP A 23 0.44 2.19 7.96
CA ASP A 23 -0.86 2.57 7.41
C ASP A 23 -0.71 2.77 5.89
N ILE A 24 -1.81 2.69 5.13
CA ILE A 24 -1.80 2.97 3.69
C ILE A 24 -2.82 4.06 3.40
N LEU A 25 -2.38 5.16 2.79
CA LEU A 25 -3.29 6.13 2.17
C LEU A 25 -3.51 5.68 0.72
N LEU A 26 -4.73 5.31 0.39
CA LEU A 26 -5.09 4.93 -0.98
C LEU A 26 -5.80 6.10 -1.65
N ILE A 27 -5.27 6.51 -2.80
CA ILE A 27 -5.85 7.58 -3.61
C ILE A 27 -6.58 6.94 -4.80
N ASP A 28 -7.83 7.33 -5.01
CA ASP A 28 -8.62 6.98 -6.18
C ASP A 28 -8.35 8.03 -7.27
N ILE A 29 -7.54 7.65 -8.25
CA ILE A 29 -7.05 8.56 -9.29
C ILE A 29 -8.17 8.85 -10.29
N PRO A 30 -8.43 10.14 -10.63
CA PRO A 30 -9.47 10.50 -11.59
C PRO A 30 -9.31 9.78 -12.94
N PRO A 31 -10.39 9.32 -13.59
CA PRO A 31 -10.31 8.57 -14.84
C PRO A 31 -9.59 9.30 -15.99
N SER A 32 -9.54 10.63 -15.97
CA SER A 32 -8.83 11.43 -16.97
C SER A 32 -7.31 11.25 -16.94
N VAL A 33 -6.76 10.74 -15.84
CA VAL A 33 -5.32 10.56 -15.62
C VAL A 33 -4.97 9.17 -15.06
N ALA A 34 -5.97 8.29 -14.88
CA ALA A 34 -5.78 6.90 -14.48
C ALA A 34 -5.25 6.06 -15.66
N GLY A 35 -4.58 4.93 -15.36
CA GLY A 35 -4.00 4.07 -16.38
C GLY A 35 -3.00 3.04 -15.83
N GLU A 36 -2.27 2.44 -16.77
CA GLU A 36 -1.30 1.37 -16.52
C GLU A 36 -0.23 1.79 -15.49
N GLY A 37 0.11 0.86 -14.59
CA GLY A 37 1.04 1.10 -13.48
C GLY A 37 0.39 1.54 -12.17
N LEU A 38 -0.92 1.81 -12.17
CA LEU A 38 -1.72 1.97 -10.96
C LEU A 38 -2.30 0.64 -10.50
N ALA A 39 -2.59 0.50 -9.20
CA ALA A 39 -3.25 -0.68 -8.68
C ALA A 39 -4.70 -0.74 -9.20
N LEU A 40 -5.09 -1.85 -9.84
CA LEU A 40 -6.33 -1.96 -10.62
C LEU A 40 -6.51 -0.82 -11.64
N ASP A 41 -5.40 -0.34 -12.23
CA ASP A 41 -5.34 0.76 -13.21
C ASP A 41 -5.96 2.08 -12.74
N ARG A 42 -6.16 2.23 -11.42
CA ARG A 42 -6.94 3.34 -10.85
C ARG A 42 -6.45 3.83 -9.50
N PHE A 43 -5.95 2.96 -8.65
CA PHE A 43 -5.60 3.32 -7.28
C PHE A 43 -4.10 3.55 -7.14
N TYR A 44 -3.74 4.64 -6.45
CA TYR A 44 -2.36 4.95 -6.09
C TYR A 44 -2.15 4.76 -4.59
N PRO A 45 -1.42 3.72 -4.16
CA PRO A 45 -1.13 3.48 -2.75
C PRO A 45 0.07 4.31 -2.27
N VAL A 46 -0.07 4.92 -1.09
CA VAL A 46 1.02 5.59 -0.37
C VAL A 46 1.24 4.90 0.97
N ILE A 47 2.45 4.37 1.18
CA ILE A 47 2.83 3.64 2.41
C ILE A 47 3.30 4.63 3.47
N LEU A 48 2.68 4.56 4.65
CA LEU A 48 2.90 5.48 5.79
C LEU A 48 3.38 4.69 7.01
N GLU A 49 4.68 4.72 7.30
CA GLU A 49 5.26 4.03 8.46
C GLU A 49 5.05 4.82 9.75
N THR A 50 4.99 6.16 9.65
CA THR A 50 4.88 7.04 10.82
C THR A 50 3.75 8.07 10.71
N VAL A 51 3.31 8.58 11.86
CA VAL A 51 2.35 9.71 11.92
C VAL A 51 2.94 10.97 11.29
N ALA A 52 4.26 11.18 11.41
CA ALA A 52 4.94 12.30 10.80
C ALA A 52 4.84 12.25 9.26
N GLU A 53 4.99 11.08 8.66
CA GLU A 53 4.80 10.87 7.22
C GLU A 53 3.35 11.11 6.79
N ALA A 54 2.37 10.71 7.61
CA ALA A 54 0.96 11.00 7.33
C ALA A 54 0.69 12.53 7.31
N HIS A 55 1.27 13.29 8.23
CA HIS A 55 1.17 14.75 8.20
C HIS A 55 1.92 15.36 7.02
N GLU A 56 3.10 14.82 6.69
CA GLU A 56 3.91 15.30 5.58
C GLU A 56 3.20 15.11 4.23
N ILE A 57 2.60 13.94 3.99
CA ILE A 57 1.86 13.69 2.76
C ILE A 57 0.62 14.57 2.66
N GLU A 58 -0.12 14.78 3.76
CA GLU A 58 -1.28 15.69 3.74
C GLU A 58 -0.83 17.13 3.40
N ALA A 59 0.22 17.63 4.04
CA ALA A 59 0.78 18.95 3.73
C ALA A 59 1.21 19.05 2.27
N TYR A 60 1.86 18.00 1.74
CA TYR A 60 2.22 17.92 0.33
C TYR A 60 0.99 17.95 -0.57
N LEU A 61 -0.08 17.21 -0.28
CA LEU A 61 -1.30 17.23 -1.10
C LEU A 61 -2.00 18.60 -1.08
N PHE A 62 -1.93 19.33 0.04
CA PHE A 62 -2.48 20.67 0.21
C PHE A 62 -1.65 21.79 -0.46
N GLU A 63 -0.38 21.57 -0.73
CA GLU A 63 0.49 22.60 -1.30
C GLU A 63 0.01 23.03 -2.70
N ARG A 64 0.05 24.35 -2.95
CA ARG A 64 -0.39 24.93 -4.22
C ARG A 64 0.72 24.80 -5.26
N ARG A 65 0.39 24.19 -6.40
CA ARG A 65 1.29 23.95 -7.54
C ARG A 65 0.76 24.56 -8.83
N ALA A 66 1.70 24.73 -9.76
CA ALA A 66 1.44 25.18 -11.13
C ALA A 66 0.91 24.05 -12.03
N SER A 67 1.29 22.80 -11.75
CA SER A 67 0.91 21.61 -12.53
C SER A 67 0.57 20.42 -11.63
N LEU A 68 -0.10 19.43 -12.20
CA LEU A 68 -0.30 18.13 -11.55
C LEU A 68 1.02 17.37 -11.55
N VAL A 69 1.33 16.75 -10.41
CA VAL A 69 2.51 15.91 -10.23
C VAL A 69 2.08 14.64 -9.48
N PRO A 70 2.77 13.50 -9.69
CA PRO A 70 2.45 12.28 -8.96
C PRO A 70 2.53 12.48 -7.43
N PRO A 71 1.76 11.73 -6.62
CA PRO A 71 1.81 11.79 -5.16
C PRO A 71 3.03 11.04 -4.56
N SER A 72 4.15 11.01 -5.27
CA SER A 72 5.30 10.12 -5.03
C SER A 72 6.31 10.59 -4.00
N LEU A 73 5.90 11.50 -3.11
CA LEU A 73 6.79 12.10 -2.09
C LEU A 73 7.52 11.04 -1.25
N LEU A 74 6.84 9.92 -0.97
CA LEU A 74 7.32 8.89 -0.06
C LEU A 74 7.83 7.63 -0.78
N ASP A 75 7.63 7.49 -2.09
CA ASP A 75 7.89 6.25 -2.83
C ASP A 75 9.35 5.79 -2.72
N ARG A 76 10.27 6.77 -2.75
CA ARG A 76 11.72 6.53 -2.71
C ARG A 76 12.32 6.65 -1.31
N ARG A 77 11.52 6.97 -0.30
CA ARG A 77 12.01 7.06 1.08
C ARG A 77 12.25 5.64 1.58
N PRO A 78 13.48 5.29 2.03
CA PRO A 78 13.75 3.95 2.50
C PRO A 78 12.85 3.57 3.69
N SER A 79 12.39 2.32 3.69
CA SER A 79 11.67 1.77 4.83
C SER A 79 12.56 1.71 6.08
N ALA A 80 12.01 2.13 7.22
CA ALA A 80 12.60 1.91 8.54
C ALA A 80 12.25 0.52 9.10
N LEU A 81 11.24 -0.15 8.54
CA LEU A 81 10.86 -1.51 8.93
C LEU A 81 11.93 -2.51 8.46
N ARG A 82 12.23 -3.47 9.33
CA ARG A 82 13.09 -4.61 9.03
C ARG A 82 12.35 -5.86 9.45
N VAL A 83 12.22 -6.80 8.51
CA VAL A 83 11.59 -8.10 8.73
C VAL A 83 12.60 -9.19 8.42
N GLU A 84 12.59 -10.25 9.21
CA GLU A 84 13.45 -11.43 9.02
C GLU A 84 12.79 -12.46 8.10
N GLU A 85 11.46 -12.50 8.09
CA GLU A 85 10.62 -13.37 7.27
C GLU A 85 9.72 -12.52 6.37
N ILE A 86 9.25 -13.07 5.25
CA ILE A 86 8.31 -12.37 4.38
C ILE A 86 6.99 -12.22 5.13
N VAL A 87 6.47 -11.00 5.23
CA VAL A 87 5.19 -10.74 5.91
C VAL A 87 4.10 -10.41 4.89
N PHE A 88 3.07 -11.24 4.85
CA PHE A 88 1.85 -11.01 4.08
C PHE A 88 0.82 -10.32 4.94
N ALA A 89 0.57 -9.03 4.70
CA ALA A 89 -0.38 -8.23 5.44
C ALA A 89 -1.60 -7.88 4.60
N ARG A 90 -2.78 -8.28 5.06
CA ARG A 90 -4.07 -7.98 4.41
C ARG A 90 -4.77 -6.79 5.05
N TYR A 91 -5.21 -5.85 4.22
CA TYR A 91 -6.00 -4.71 4.63
C TYR A 91 -7.39 -4.78 4.00
N ALA A 92 -8.40 -4.87 4.86
CA ALA A 92 -9.79 -4.83 4.45
C ALA A 92 -10.17 -3.42 3.99
N PRO A 93 -11.06 -3.28 2.98
CA PRO A 93 -11.53 -1.98 2.54
C PRO A 93 -12.29 -1.27 3.66
N PRO A 94 -11.91 -0.02 4.01
CA PRO A 94 -12.56 0.73 5.07
C PRO A 94 -13.96 1.25 4.70
N ALA A 95 -14.31 1.23 3.41
CA ALA A 95 -15.61 1.66 2.89
C ALA A 95 -15.97 0.89 1.61
N PRO A 96 -17.25 0.86 1.18
CA PRO A 96 -17.66 0.26 -0.09
C PRO A 96 -16.93 0.87 -1.30
N ASP A 97 -16.79 0.08 -2.37
CA ASP A 97 -16.11 0.44 -3.63
C ASP A 97 -14.60 0.70 -3.52
N TRP A 98 -14.01 0.46 -2.36
CA TRP A 98 -12.56 0.47 -2.17
C TRP A 98 -12.03 -0.97 -2.21
N PRO A 99 -10.83 -1.21 -2.75
CA PRO A 99 -10.31 -2.55 -2.95
C PRO A 99 -9.77 -3.17 -1.65
N TRP A 100 -9.64 -4.48 -1.63
CA TRP A 100 -8.73 -5.15 -0.70
C TRP A 100 -7.29 -4.85 -1.07
N LEU A 101 -6.42 -4.71 -0.07
CA LEU A 101 -4.98 -4.55 -0.32
C LEU A 101 -4.19 -5.69 0.33
N GLN A 102 -3.20 -6.19 -0.41
CA GLN A 102 -2.15 -7.04 0.13
C GLN A 102 -0.84 -6.26 0.09
N LEU A 103 -0.22 -6.10 1.26
CA LEU A 103 1.13 -5.58 1.40
C LEU A 103 2.05 -6.74 1.75
N CYS A 104 3.06 -6.99 0.93
CA CYS A 104 4.14 -7.91 1.28
C CYS A 104 5.33 -7.11 1.78
N CYS A 105 5.80 -7.41 2.99
CA CYS A 105 7.04 -6.86 3.54
C CYS A 105 8.16 -7.88 3.29
N TRP A 106 9.20 -7.47 2.59
CA TRP A 106 10.26 -8.36 2.15
C TRP A 106 11.52 -8.20 3.01
N PRO A 107 12.15 -9.30 3.44
CA PRO A 107 13.47 -9.24 4.06
C PRO A 107 14.49 -8.67 3.06
N GLN A 108 15.48 -7.94 3.57
CA GLN A 108 16.49 -7.28 2.75
C GLN A 108 17.22 -8.25 1.81
N ALA A 109 17.41 -9.50 2.22
CA ALA A 109 18.03 -10.52 1.38
C ALA A 109 17.29 -10.72 0.04
N TYR A 110 15.95 -10.65 0.03
CA TYR A 110 15.15 -10.80 -1.19
C TYR A 110 15.23 -9.56 -2.06
N THR A 111 15.17 -8.36 -1.45
CA THR A 111 15.20 -7.12 -2.23
C THR A 111 16.54 -6.89 -2.92
N LEU A 112 17.63 -7.43 -2.37
CA LEU A 112 18.96 -7.44 -2.99
C LEU A 112 19.12 -8.44 -4.15
N MET A 113 18.24 -9.45 -4.26
CA MET A 113 18.31 -10.46 -5.32
C MET A 113 17.67 -9.98 -6.63
N VAL A 114 16.92 -8.88 -6.62
CA VAL A 114 16.29 -8.32 -7.82
C VAL A 114 17.30 -7.42 -8.56
N PRO A 115 17.63 -7.73 -9.83
CA PRO A 115 18.65 -6.98 -10.56
C PRO A 115 18.18 -5.57 -10.93
N SER A 116 18.79 -4.56 -10.28
CA SER A 116 18.59 -3.11 -10.52
C SER A 116 17.20 -2.58 -10.11
N PRO A 117 17.05 -1.28 -9.77
CA PRO A 117 15.86 -0.75 -9.13
C PRO A 117 14.78 -0.50 -10.19
N ASN A 118 14.13 -1.54 -10.66
CA ASN A 118 12.74 -1.35 -11.04
C ASN A 118 11.99 -0.94 -9.77
N ASP A 119 10.98 -0.08 -9.92
CA ASP A 119 10.10 0.37 -8.83
C ASP A 119 9.25 -0.79 -8.24
N ASP A 120 9.71 -2.04 -8.40
CA ASP A 120 9.10 -3.29 -7.94
C ASP A 120 8.97 -3.32 -6.41
N PHE A 121 9.91 -2.69 -5.68
CA PHE A 121 9.83 -2.52 -4.24
C PHE A 121 9.63 -1.07 -3.84
N ALA A 122 8.39 -0.71 -3.52
CA ALA A 122 8.09 0.55 -2.85
C ALA A 122 8.92 0.67 -1.57
N ARG A 123 9.59 1.82 -1.41
CA ARG A 123 10.48 2.10 -0.27
C ARG A 123 11.60 1.08 -0.06
N GLY A 124 11.94 0.29 -1.07
CA GLY A 124 12.97 -0.75 -1.05
C GLY A 124 12.63 -1.96 -0.16
N ALA A 125 11.37 -2.13 0.26
CA ALA A 125 10.96 -3.18 1.20
C ALA A 125 9.57 -3.77 0.93
N TYR A 126 8.73 -3.13 0.13
CA TYR A 126 7.32 -3.51 0.00
C TYR A 126 6.90 -3.76 -1.43
N THR A 127 6.06 -4.77 -1.64
CA THR A 127 5.16 -4.82 -2.79
C THR A 127 3.73 -4.62 -2.31
N ILE A 128 2.89 -4.01 -3.15
CA ILE A 128 1.49 -3.76 -2.83
C ILE A 128 0.61 -4.07 -4.03
N GLU A 129 -0.43 -4.85 -3.80
CA GLU A 129 -1.42 -5.22 -4.80
C GLU A 129 -2.83 -4.92 -4.30
N ALA A 130 -3.72 -4.56 -5.22
CA ALA A 130 -5.12 -4.27 -4.94
C ALA A 130 -6.02 -5.30 -5.63
N PHE A 131 -7.08 -5.70 -4.93
CA PHE A 131 -8.00 -6.75 -5.36
C PHE A 131 -9.44 -6.29 -5.15
N THR A 132 -10.34 -6.76 -6.01
CA THR A 132 -11.77 -6.41 -5.91
C THR A 132 -12.48 -7.21 -4.82
N SER A 133 -11.96 -8.40 -4.48
CA SER A 133 -12.57 -9.33 -3.53
C SER A 133 -11.53 -10.00 -2.62
N VAL A 134 -12.00 -10.59 -1.52
CA VAL A 134 -11.12 -11.33 -0.61
C VAL A 134 -10.66 -12.65 -1.22
N GLU A 135 -11.49 -13.25 -2.08
CA GLU A 135 -11.20 -14.48 -2.81
C GLU A 135 -10.02 -14.31 -3.78
N GLU A 136 -9.92 -13.13 -4.41
CA GLU A 136 -8.78 -12.77 -5.26
C GLU A 136 -7.49 -12.63 -4.44
N VAL A 137 -7.55 -12.02 -3.25
CA VAL A 137 -6.41 -11.96 -2.31
C VAL A 137 -5.96 -13.37 -1.96
N ASP A 138 -6.90 -14.24 -1.59
CA ASP A 138 -6.61 -15.64 -1.24
C ASP A 138 -5.98 -16.41 -2.40
N ALA A 139 -6.41 -16.16 -3.63
CA ALA A 139 -5.85 -16.78 -4.82
C ALA A 139 -4.42 -16.31 -5.09
N ALA A 140 -4.17 -15.00 -5.05
CA ALA A 140 -2.86 -14.40 -5.26
C ALA A 140 -1.86 -14.86 -4.20
N GLU A 141 -2.26 -14.86 -2.92
CA GLU A 141 -1.40 -15.30 -1.81
C GLU A 141 -0.99 -16.77 -1.97
N ARG A 142 -1.92 -17.66 -2.36
CA ARG A 142 -1.60 -19.09 -2.62
C ARG A 142 -0.58 -19.25 -3.74
N ILE A 143 -0.71 -18.49 -4.83
CA ILE A 143 0.23 -18.54 -5.96
C ILE A 143 1.61 -18.07 -5.52
N LEU A 144 1.68 -16.97 -4.77
CA LEU A 144 2.94 -16.42 -4.30
C LEU A 144 3.63 -17.36 -3.30
N LEU A 145 2.91 -17.96 -2.36
CA LEU A 145 3.45 -18.96 -1.44
C LEU A 145 3.94 -20.22 -2.16
N ALA A 146 3.20 -20.70 -3.16
CA ALA A 146 3.64 -21.83 -3.97
C ALA A 146 4.95 -21.52 -4.73
N THR A 147 5.18 -20.24 -5.06
CA THR A 147 6.40 -19.76 -5.72
C THR A 147 7.58 -19.65 -4.75
N LEU A 148 7.33 -19.21 -3.51
CA LEU A 148 8.36 -19.03 -2.47
C LEU A 148 8.78 -20.36 -1.80
N GLY A 149 7.90 -21.36 -1.76
CA GLY A 149 8.17 -22.63 -1.12
C GLY A 149 7.85 -22.65 0.40
N PRO A 150 8.11 -23.78 1.09
CA PRO A 150 7.45 -24.09 2.36
C PRO A 150 7.94 -23.38 3.64
N HIS A 151 8.90 -22.43 3.59
CA HIS A 151 9.64 -22.04 4.80
C HIS A 151 9.84 -20.54 5.10
N GLU A 152 9.17 -19.61 4.44
CA GLU A 152 9.66 -18.20 4.46
C GLU A 152 8.62 -17.11 4.79
N ALA A 153 7.37 -17.46 5.08
CA ALA A 153 6.26 -16.50 5.14
C ALA A 153 5.47 -16.48 6.47
N ARG A 154 5.20 -15.27 6.98
CA ARG A 154 4.23 -14.98 8.06
C ARG A 154 3.00 -14.28 7.52
N HIS A 155 1.84 -14.65 8.07
CA HIS A 155 0.55 -14.06 7.69
C HIS A 155 0.01 -13.14 8.77
N VAL A 156 -0.44 -11.95 8.36
CA VAL A 156 -1.06 -10.95 9.22
C VAL A 156 -2.33 -10.44 8.57
N ARG A 157 -3.42 -10.39 9.34
CA ARG A 157 -4.72 -9.89 8.87
C ARG A 157 -5.34 -8.93 9.87
N SER A 158 -6.02 -7.90 9.38
CA SER A 158 -6.82 -7.02 10.23
C SER A 158 -7.98 -7.81 10.84
N GLN A 159 -8.13 -7.77 12.16
CA GLN A 159 -9.36 -8.23 12.80
C GLN A 159 -10.35 -7.07 12.80
N HIS A 160 -11.43 -7.18 12.03
CA HIS A 160 -12.60 -6.34 12.27
C HIS A 160 -13.13 -6.67 13.67
N SER A 161 -12.87 -5.80 14.64
CA SER A 161 -13.64 -5.80 15.88
C SER A 161 -15.09 -5.48 15.50
N LEU A 162 -15.96 -6.49 15.51
CA LEU A 162 -17.40 -6.29 15.61
C LEU A 162 -17.66 -5.58 16.94
N GLY A 163 -17.62 -4.25 16.92
CA GLY A 163 -18.09 -3.42 18.00
C GLY A 163 -19.61 -3.53 18.08
N GLY A 164 -20.08 -4.36 19.00
CA GLY A 164 -21.49 -4.49 19.33
C GLY A 164 -21.63 -4.99 20.75
N ASN A 165 -21.56 -4.07 21.72
CA ASN A 165 -22.25 -4.17 23.00
C ASN A 165 -22.21 -2.80 23.70
N ALA A 166 -23.35 -2.12 23.66
CA ALA A 166 -23.84 -1.26 24.72
C ALA A 166 -25.36 -1.40 24.76
#